data_AF-A0A4R5M6B3-F1
#
_entry.id   AF-A0A4R5M6B3-F1
#
_cell.length_a   1.000
_cell.length_b   1.000
_cell.length_c   1.000
_cell.angle_alpha   90.00
_cell.angle_beta   90.00
_cell.angle_gamma   90.00
#
_symmetry.space_group_name_H-M   'P 1'
#
loop_
_entity.id
_entity.type
_entity.pdbx_description
1 polymer ?
#
loop_
_entity_poly.entity_id
_entity_poly.type
_entity_poly.pdbx_seq_one_letter_code
_entity_poly.pdbx_strand_id
1 'polypeptide(L)'
;MKLKLFATLGVGAPLLLTLSACGGGGNSSPPLVETSLCPTTLDYNTVYTGGGGDGELVKLQLDTTKKTWQITYVESPIPATTGTVTPTRKGQVVSGTITQETGLPTAKLNQCAFQLNGASLDPNRPARVFIGEGVAGGTIPGAEIQFAGSGGIGVVPDTKFPYYPFIAFSSIETNIANVAGTWNQLGYHQVPSQNFLPAAVDAKITINADGSWTECDNTGVNAGKCQQPGTNLTQSADGSGAFETDHFQGQVKPTLVTTQNAAKGFMIVGKLRGQLVPVLVRTGVAYPQVGVDPQSGATGPVADDESGISVLAPQTAIAQGSQDGEYISVDSQFDYRTLALAGTQATLLDPFNASQASLATALDLDYTQSVPGIVTTTHVGASTGTTPTGKMTFTGGVFSFLDMTNASSPYFTAGAFVQ
;
A
#
# COMPACT_ATOMS: atom_id res chain seq x y z
N MET A 1 3.11 72.27 35.57
CA MET A 1 4.06 72.59 34.49
C MET A 1 3.44 72.09 33.18
N LYS A 2 3.03 73.04 32.31
CA LYS A 2 2.58 72.99 30.89
C LYS A 2 2.10 71.63 30.30
N LEU A 3 0.80 71.47 29.99
CA LEU A 3 0.11 71.72 28.68
C LEU A 3 0.59 70.76 27.56
N LYS A 4 -0.25 69.90 26.95
CA LYS A 4 -1.24 70.25 25.91
C LYS A 4 -2.35 69.20 25.71
N LEU A 5 -3.56 69.73 25.51
CA LEU A 5 -4.77 69.16 24.90
C LEU A 5 -4.57 68.74 23.43
N PHE A 6 -5.35 67.75 22.96
CA PHE A 6 -6.42 67.80 21.92
C PHE A 6 -7.03 66.37 21.88
N ALA A 7 -8.27 66.08 22.30
CA ALA A 7 -9.57 66.35 21.63
C ALA A 7 -9.58 65.87 20.16
N THR A 8 -10.49 65.03 19.63
CA THR A 8 -11.86 64.64 20.01
C THR A 8 -12.43 63.63 18.98
N LEU A 9 -13.44 62.83 19.40
CA LEU A 9 -14.60 62.26 18.67
C LEU A 9 -14.36 61.35 17.43
N GLY A 10 -15.09 60.26 17.21
CA GLY A 10 -16.25 59.66 17.89
C GLY A 10 -16.93 58.60 16.99
N VAL A 11 -17.80 57.77 17.60
CA VAL A 11 -18.95 57.01 17.02
C VAL A 11 -18.59 55.95 15.94
N GLY A 12 -19.06 54.70 15.92
CA GLY A 12 -20.08 53.97 16.65
C GLY A 12 -20.68 52.90 15.70
N ALA A 13 -20.70 51.64 16.16
CA ALA A 13 -21.64 50.56 15.84
C ALA A 13 -21.61 49.84 14.45
N PRO A 14 -22.10 48.57 14.39
CA PRO A 14 -21.74 47.53 13.41
C PRO A 14 -22.78 47.30 12.29
N LEU A 15 -22.40 46.67 11.17
CA LEU A 15 -23.30 46.11 10.14
C LEU A 15 -22.85 44.69 9.79
N LEU A 16 -23.60 43.63 10.11
CA LEU A 16 -24.78 43.06 9.42
C LEU A 16 -24.47 42.35 8.09
N LEU A 17 -24.76 41.05 8.13
CA LEU A 17 -24.88 40.09 7.03
C LEU A 17 -25.78 40.60 5.90
N THR A 18 -25.35 40.40 4.65
CA THR A 18 -26.25 40.30 3.49
C THR A 18 -25.79 39.15 2.58
N LEU A 19 -26.56 38.06 2.58
CA LEU A 19 -26.62 37.14 1.44
C LEU A 19 -27.38 37.85 0.32
N SER A 20 -26.77 37.96 -0.86
CA SER A 20 -27.43 38.41 -2.09
C SER A 20 -27.25 37.35 -3.19
N ALA A 21 -28.39 36.82 -3.66
CA ALA A 21 -28.49 35.96 -4.83
C ALA A 21 -28.50 36.79 -6.14
N CYS A 22 -27.87 36.22 -7.18
CA CYS A 22 -28.00 36.43 -8.64
C CYS A 22 -28.11 37.86 -9.24
N GLY A 23 -27.16 38.18 -10.13
CA GLY A 23 -27.28 39.23 -11.15
C GLY A 23 -25.93 39.51 -11.82
N GLY A 24 -25.81 39.29 -13.13
CA GLY A 24 -24.54 39.18 -13.85
C GLY A 24 -23.81 40.49 -14.19
N GLY A 25 -22.53 40.35 -14.50
CA GLY A 25 -21.65 41.41 -14.99
C GLY A 25 -20.24 40.86 -15.12
N GLY A 26 -19.78 40.66 -16.37
CA GLY A 26 -18.61 39.87 -16.71
C GLY A 26 -17.30 40.32 -16.05
N ASN A 27 -16.67 39.37 -15.37
CA ASN A 27 -15.25 39.14 -15.45
C ASN A 27 -15.11 37.62 -15.32
N SER A 28 -15.07 36.92 -16.45
CA SER A 28 -14.68 35.52 -16.49
C SER A 28 -13.24 35.46 -16.01
N SER A 29 -13.07 35.30 -14.69
CA SER A 29 -11.86 34.74 -14.14
C SER A 29 -11.58 33.49 -14.98
N PRO A 30 -10.34 33.30 -15.49
CA PRO A 30 -9.99 32.05 -16.14
C PRO A 30 -10.51 30.92 -15.24
N PRO A 31 -11.19 29.89 -15.79
CA PRO A 31 -11.51 28.72 -14.98
C PRO A 31 -10.21 28.35 -14.27
N LEU A 32 -10.27 28.21 -12.93
CA LEU A 32 -9.11 27.78 -12.17
C LEU A 32 -8.60 26.55 -12.88
N VAL A 33 -7.40 26.64 -13.46
CA VAL A 33 -6.77 25.49 -14.10
C VAL A 33 -6.45 24.57 -12.95
N GLU A 34 -7.35 23.62 -12.70
CA GLU A 34 -7.14 22.63 -11.66
C GLU A 34 -5.82 21.94 -11.95
N THR A 35 -4.92 21.96 -10.97
CA THR A 35 -3.62 21.30 -11.09
C THR A 35 -3.86 19.81 -11.27
N SER A 36 -3.40 19.27 -12.40
CA SER A 36 -3.51 17.84 -12.70
C SER A 36 -2.77 17.03 -11.64
N LEU A 37 -3.41 15.99 -11.10
CA LEU A 37 -2.79 15.07 -10.11
C LEU A 37 -1.72 14.19 -10.73
N CYS A 38 -1.82 13.97 -12.03
CA CYS A 38 -1.00 13.04 -12.78
C CYS A 38 -0.38 13.70 -14.02
N PRO A 39 0.71 13.14 -14.54
CA PRO A 39 1.27 13.56 -15.82
C PRO A 39 0.21 13.49 -16.93
N THR A 40 0.17 14.49 -17.80
CA THR A 40 -0.76 14.54 -18.94
C THR A 40 -0.50 13.46 -19.99
N THR A 41 0.74 12.97 -20.03
CA THR A 41 1.16 11.85 -20.87
C THR A 41 2.11 10.95 -20.11
N LEU A 42 1.93 9.64 -20.25
CA LEU A 42 2.90 8.64 -19.82
C LEU A 42 3.43 7.91 -21.05
N ASP A 43 4.71 7.56 -20.98
CA ASP A 43 5.38 6.67 -21.91
C ASP A 43 6.15 5.60 -21.12
N TYR A 44 6.73 4.64 -21.84
CA TYR A 44 7.51 3.57 -21.21
C TYR A 44 8.86 4.02 -20.61
N ASN A 45 9.22 5.31 -20.67
CA ASN A 45 10.39 5.80 -19.95
C ASN A 45 10.08 6.06 -18.47
N THR A 46 8.80 6.21 -18.12
CA THR A 46 8.38 6.32 -16.73
C THR A 46 8.14 4.93 -16.15
N VAL A 47 9.06 4.48 -15.30
CA VAL A 47 8.99 3.18 -14.62
C VAL A 47 8.52 3.38 -13.18
N TYR A 48 7.38 2.78 -12.83
CA TYR A 48 6.94 2.69 -11.45
C TYR A 48 7.43 1.37 -10.87
N THR A 49 8.34 1.42 -9.89
CA THR A 49 8.84 0.22 -9.20
C THR A 49 8.14 0.09 -7.85
N GLY A 50 7.65 -1.11 -7.53
CA GLY A 50 6.87 -1.33 -6.33
C GLY A 50 6.57 -2.80 -6.10
N GLY A 51 5.61 -3.08 -5.23
CA GLY A 51 5.24 -4.47 -4.98
C GLY A 51 3.77 -4.68 -4.65
N GLY A 52 3.39 -5.96 -4.72
CA GLY A 52 2.03 -6.43 -4.57
C GLY A 52 1.79 -7.16 -3.26
N GLY A 53 0.52 -7.20 -2.84
CA GLY A 53 0.05 -7.97 -1.67
C GLY A 53 0.18 -9.49 -1.83
N ASP A 54 0.55 -9.96 -3.02
CA ASP A 54 0.91 -11.34 -3.33
C ASP A 54 2.40 -11.64 -3.18
N GLY A 55 3.20 -10.64 -2.77
CA GLY A 55 4.64 -10.78 -2.55
C GLY A 55 5.49 -10.56 -3.79
N GLU A 56 4.93 -10.00 -4.86
CA GLU A 56 5.68 -9.67 -6.07
C GLU A 56 6.39 -8.32 -5.98
N LEU A 57 7.61 -8.26 -6.52
CA LEU A 57 8.32 -7.02 -6.84
C LEU A 57 8.16 -6.76 -8.34
N VAL A 58 7.60 -5.62 -8.70
CA VAL A 58 7.19 -5.33 -10.09
C VAL A 58 7.69 -3.98 -10.58
N LYS A 59 7.84 -3.89 -11.90
CA LYS A 59 7.97 -2.63 -12.63
C LYS A 59 6.77 -2.46 -13.54
N LEU A 60 6.01 -1.38 -13.33
CA LEU A 60 4.87 -0.99 -14.14
C LEU A 60 5.25 0.18 -15.06
N GLN A 61 4.85 0.09 -16.32
CA GLN A 61 5.00 1.14 -17.33
C GLN A 61 3.69 1.29 -18.12
N LEU A 62 3.28 2.53 -18.40
CA LEU A 62 2.10 2.85 -19.20
C LEU A 62 2.51 3.74 -20.38
N ASP A 63 1.88 3.54 -21.52
CA ASP A 63 1.98 4.42 -22.67
C ASP A 63 0.58 4.91 -23.03
N THR A 64 0.26 6.15 -22.64
CA THR A 64 -1.08 6.74 -22.86
C THR A 64 -1.31 7.13 -24.32
N THR A 65 -0.25 7.24 -25.12
CA THR A 65 -0.34 7.52 -26.56
C THR A 65 -0.67 6.25 -27.33
N LYS A 66 0.03 5.16 -27.04
CA LYS A 66 -0.23 3.82 -27.63
C LYS A 66 -1.40 3.09 -26.98
N LYS A 67 -1.85 3.57 -25.82
CA LYS A 67 -2.87 2.94 -24.97
C LYS A 67 -2.47 1.53 -24.57
N THR A 68 -1.23 1.38 -24.11
CA THR A 68 -0.68 0.08 -23.67
C THR A 68 -0.10 0.15 -22.28
N TRP A 69 -0.04 -1.00 -21.62
CA TRP A 69 0.65 -1.16 -20.34
C TRP A 69 1.60 -2.35 -20.41
N GLN A 70 2.60 -2.34 -19.54
CA GLN A 70 3.56 -3.42 -19.36
C GLN A 70 3.87 -3.59 -17.87
N ILE A 71 3.91 -4.83 -17.41
CA ILE A 71 4.43 -5.21 -16.09
C ILE A 71 5.55 -6.19 -16.27
N THR A 72 6.68 -5.91 -15.61
CA THR A 72 7.80 -6.85 -15.45
C THR A 72 7.81 -7.35 -14.03
N TYR A 73 7.74 -8.67 -13.84
CA TYR A 73 7.87 -9.31 -12.54
C TYR A 73 9.36 -9.49 -12.23
N VAL A 74 9.91 -8.61 -11.41
CA VAL A 74 11.34 -8.68 -11.02
C VAL A 74 11.56 -9.88 -10.10
N GLU A 75 10.70 -10.01 -9.09
CA GLU A 75 10.64 -11.17 -8.19
C GLU A 75 9.18 -11.57 -8.02
N SER A 76 8.91 -12.87 -7.90
CA SER A 76 7.54 -13.37 -7.77
C SER A 76 7.50 -14.74 -7.10
N PRO A 77 6.64 -14.94 -6.10
CA PRO A 77 6.32 -16.26 -5.55
C PRO A 77 5.21 -16.96 -6.34
N ILE A 78 4.60 -16.28 -7.32
CA ILE A 78 3.43 -16.76 -8.05
C ILE A 78 3.87 -17.73 -9.16
N PRO A 79 3.33 -18.96 -9.20
CA PRO A 79 3.66 -19.92 -10.24
C PRO A 79 3.32 -19.39 -11.63
N ALA A 80 4.20 -19.65 -12.61
CA ALA A 80 3.91 -19.33 -14.01
C ALA A 80 2.80 -20.21 -14.61
N THR A 81 2.46 -21.32 -13.95
CA THR A 81 1.45 -22.28 -14.40
C THR A 81 0.73 -22.85 -13.20
N THR A 82 -0.61 -22.85 -13.23
CA THR A 82 -1.45 -23.46 -12.19
C THR A 82 -1.11 -24.95 -12.04
N GLY A 83 -1.12 -25.45 -10.81
CA GLY A 83 -0.74 -26.83 -10.49
C GLY A 83 0.76 -27.04 -10.24
N THR A 84 1.59 -26.00 -10.35
CA THR A 84 3.02 -26.03 -10.02
C THR A 84 3.37 -24.96 -8.98
N VAL A 85 4.60 -25.01 -8.46
CA VAL A 85 5.19 -23.96 -7.60
C VAL A 85 6.49 -23.38 -8.16
N THR A 86 7.05 -24.02 -9.18
CA THR A 86 8.23 -23.58 -9.93
C THR A 86 8.10 -24.05 -11.39
N PRO A 87 8.51 -23.26 -12.39
CA PRO A 87 9.00 -21.89 -12.26
C PRO A 87 7.90 -20.88 -11.89
N THR A 88 8.29 -19.79 -11.24
CA THR A 88 7.44 -18.62 -10.92
C THR A 88 7.41 -17.60 -12.06
N ARG A 89 6.62 -16.52 -11.92
CA ARG A 89 6.58 -15.40 -12.87
C ARG A 89 7.86 -14.56 -12.90
N LYS A 90 8.85 -14.82 -12.02
CA LYS A 90 10.13 -14.10 -11.98
C LYS A 90 10.77 -13.96 -13.35
N GLY A 91 11.12 -12.73 -13.72
CA GLY A 91 11.73 -12.35 -15.01
C GLY A 91 10.75 -12.27 -16.18
N GLN A 92 9.46 -12.59 -15.99
CA GLN A 92 8.47 -12.50 -17.06
C GLN A 92 7.97 -11.06 -17.25
N VAL A 93 7.55 -10.79 -18.48
CA VAL A 93 6.91 -9.53 -18.88
C VAL A 93 5.54 -9.85 -19.43
N VAL A 94 4.53 -9.13 -18.93
CA VAL A 94 3.17 -9.16 -19.45
C VAL A 94 2.78 -7.76 -19.92
N SER A 95 1.91 -7.71 -20.93
CA SER A 95 1.46 -6.44 -21.50
C SER A 95 0.03 -6.55 -22.03
N GLY A 96 -0.59 -5.41 -22.22
CA GLY A 96 -1.95 -5.32 -22.74
C GLY A 96 -2.31 -3.90 -23.13
N THR A 97 -3.59 -3.65 -23.33
CA THR A 97 -4.13 -2.31 -23.63
C THR A 97 -4.73 -1.68 -22.39
N ILE A 98 -4.78 -0.34 -22.37
CA ILE A 98 -5.48 0.40 -21.31
C ILE A 98 -6.78 1.03 -21.84
N THR A 99 -7.76 1.14 -20.95
CA THR A 99 -8.96 1.96 -21.14
C THR A 99 -8.98 3.03 -20.05
N GLN A 100 -9.24 4.28 -20.41
CA GLN A 100 -9.36 5.34 -19.43
C GLN A 100 -10.66 5.18 -18.62
N GLU A 101 -10.60 5.38 -17.31
CA GLU A 101 -11.78 5.31 -16.44
C GLU A 101 -12.71 6.52 -16.65
N THR A 102 -14.00 6.27 -16.47
CA THR A 102 -15.05 7.31 -16.52
C THR A 102 -16.05 7.21 -15.37
N GLY A 103 -15.92 6.18 -14.53
CA GLY A 103 -16.87 5.87 -13.46
C GLY A 103 -16.55 6.47 -12.09
N LEU A 104 -15.42 7.18 -11.95
CA LEU A 104 -15.04 7.82 -10.67
C LEU A 104 -15.83 9.13 -10.45
N PRO A 105 -15.96 9.60 -9.20
CA PRO A 105 -16.84 10.73 -8.86
C PRO A 105 -16.45 12.06 -9.51
N THR A 106 -15.17 12.25 -9.85
CA THR A 106 -14.67 13.51 -10.44
C THR A 106 -13.93 13.25 -11.75
N ALA A 107 -13.97 14.22 -12.66
CA ALA A 107 -13.20 14.16 -13.91
C ALA A 107 -11.68 14.07 -13.65
N LYS A 108 -11.21 14.74 -12.59
CA LYS A 108 -9.81 14.75 -12.13
C LYS A 108 -9.34 13.35 -11.76
N LEU A 109 -10.14 12.57 -11.02
CA LEU A 109 -9.83 11.17 -10.70
C LEU A 109 -9.84 10.29 -11.95
N ASN A 110 -10.84 10.45 -12.82
CA ASN A 110 -10.95 9.70 -14.08
C ASN A 110 -9.78 9.96 -15.05
N GLN A 111 -9.21 11.16 -15.06
CA GLN A 111 -8.02 11.48 -15.87
C GLN A 111 -6.78 10.70 -15.46
N CYS A 112 -6.75 10.25 -14.21
CA CYS A 112 -5.59 9.65 -13.58
C CYS A 112 -5.78 8.16 -13.29
N ALA A 113 -6.83 7.55 -13.85
CA ALA A 113 -7.18 6.16 -13.63
C ALA A 113 -7.37 5.41 -14.95
N PHE A 114 -6.81 4.19 -15.01
CA PHE A 114 -6.82 3.35 -16.19
C PHE A 114 -7.17 1.92 -15.84
N GLN A 115 -8.11 1.33 -16.56
CA GLN A 115 -8.33 -0.10 -16.59
C GLN A 115 -7.20 -0.79 -17.37
N LEU A 116 -6.66 -1.88 -16.81
CA LEU A 116 -5.71 -2.76 -17.47
C LEU A 116 -6.47 -3.90 -18.16
N ASN A 117 -6.71 -3.77 -19.47
CA ASN A 117 -7.54 -4.74 -20.19
C ASN A 117 -6.87 -6.12 -20.21
N GLY A 118 -7.63 -7.15 -19.81
CA GLY A 118 -7.16 -8.55 -19.77
C GLY A 118 -6.26 -8.90 -18.58
N ALA A 119 -6.01 -7.96 -17.66
CA ALA A 119 -5.20 -8.22 -16.46
C ALA A 119 -5.99 -8.92 -15.34
N SER A 120 -7.32 -8.79 -15.33
CA SER A 120 -8.16 -9.46 -14.32
C SER A 120 -8.63 -10.84 -14.79
N LEU A 121 -8.66 -11.80 -13.87
CA LEU A 121 -9.26 -13.12 -14.08
C LEU A 121 -10.77 -13.16 -13.77
N ASP A 122 -11.35 -12.04 -13.32
CA ASP A 122 -12.78 -11.84 -13.11
C ASP A 122 -13.27 -10.62 -13.93
N PRO A 123 -14.12 -10.83 -14.95
CA PRO A 123 -14.61 -9.74 -15.78
C PRO A 123 -15.48 -8.72 -15.02
N ASN A 124 -16.04 -9.08 -13.86
CA ASN A 124 -16.84 -8.16 -13.03
C ASN A 124 -15.97 -7.34 -12.08
N ARG A 125 -14.71 -7.73 -11.90
CA ARG A 125 -13.72 -7.02 -11.08
C ARG A 125 -12.54 -6.64 -11.99
N PRO A 126 -12.67 -5.60 -12.82
CA PRO A 126 -11.57 -5.21 -13.70
C PRO A 126 -10.38 -4.69 -12.88
N ALA A 127 -9.18 -5.02 -13.37
CA ALA A 127 -7.93 -4.52 -12.83
C ALA A 127 -7.72 -3.07 -13.27
N ARG A 128 -7.33 -2.20 -12.34
CA ARG A 128 -7.19 -0.76 -12.54
C ARG A 128 -5.95 -0.25 -11.86
N VAL A 129 -5.41 0.84 -12.40
CA VAL A 129 -4.33 1.59 -11.80
C VAL A 129 -4.68 3.07 -11.72
N PHE A 130 -4.28 3.69 -10.62
CA PHE A 130 -4.38 5.10 -10.33
C PHE A 130 -2.97 5.68 -10.30
N ILE A 131 -2.72 6.71 -11.11
CA ILE A 131 -1.42 7.36 -11.23
C ILE A 131 -1.55 8.77 -10.69
N GLY A 132 -0.59 9.25 -9.90
CA GLY A 132 -0.56 10.66 -9.50
C GLY A 132 0.65 10.96 -8.61
N GLU A 133 1.15 12.20 -8.62
CA GLU A 133 2.19 12.67 -7.68
C GLU A 133 3.46 11.78 -7.57
N GLY A 134 3.77 10.99 -8.61
CA GLY A 134 4.91 10.06 -8.61
C GLY A 134 4.63 8.66 -8.03
N VAL A 135 3.37 8.34 -7.74
CA VAL A 135 2.90 7.04 -7.28
C VAL A 135 1.93 6.40 -8.27
N ALA A 136 2.00 5.08 -8.36
CA ALA A 136 1.02 4.22 -9.01
C ALA A 136 0.46 3.25 -7.98
N GLY A 137 -0.85 3.29 -7.73
CA GLY A 137 -1.54 2.35 -6.85
C GLY A 137 -2.67 1.64 -7.59
N GLY A 138 -3.19 0.55 -7.04
CA GLY A 138 -4.30 -0.18 -7.65
C GLY A 138 -4.01 -1.66 -7.70
N THR A 139 -4.06 -2.25 -8.88
CA THR A 139 -3.92 -3.70 -9.06
C THR A 139 -2.92 -4.13 -10.14
N ILE A 140 -2.27 -5.27 -9.94
CA ILE A 140 -1.50 -6.03 -10.94
C ILE A 140 -2.22 -7.33 -11.33
N PRO A 141 -1.86 -8.00 -12.45
CA PRO A 141 -2.56 -9.19 -12.92
C PRO A 141 -2.63 -10.33 -11.90
N GLY A 142 -3.82 -10.91 -11.79
CA GLY A 142 -4.10 -12.02 -10.88
C GLY A 142 -3.53 -13.36 -11.35
N ALA A 143 -3.77 -14.41 -10.57
CA ALA A 143 -3.42 -15.78 -10.92
C ALA A 143 -4.42 -16.78 -10.33
N GLU A 144 -4.52 -17.95 -10.95
CA GLU A 144 -5.12 -19.13 -10.36
C GLU A 144 -4.00 -20.00 -9.81
N ILE A 145 -4.01 -20.24 -8.50
CA ILE A 145 -2.94 -20.92 -7.78
C ILE A 145 -3.51 -22.21 -7.20
N GLN A 146 -2.79 -23.30 -7.44
CA GLN A 146 -3.10 -24.62 -6.93
C GLN A 146 -1.80 -25.43 -6.89
N PHE A 147 -1.63 -26.28 -5.88
CA PHE A 147 -0.57 -27.26 -5.86
C PHE A 147 -0.99 -28.49 -5.05
N ALA A 148 -0.86 -29.68 -5.63
CA ALA A 148 -1.24 -30.93 -4.98
C ALA A 148 -0.34 -31.33 -3.80
N GLY A 149 0.77 -30.62 -3.58
CA GLY A 149 1.78 -30.96 -2.59
C GLY A 149 2.76 -32.06 -3.06
N SER A 150 3.92 -32.13 -2.40
CA SER A 150 4.87 -33.23 -2.57
C SER A 150 4.73 -34.19 -1.40
N GLY A 151 4.22 -35.41 -1.64
CA GLY A 151 3.90 -36.36 -0.57
C GLY A 151 2.84 -35.86 0.42
N GLY A 152 1.96 -34.94 -0.01
CA GLY A 152 0.95 -34.29 0.83
C GLY A 152 1.45 -33.11 1.66
N ILE A 153 2.72 -32.71 1.50
CA ILE A 153 3.29 -31.52 2.14
C ILE A 153 3.20 -30.32 1.18
N GLY A 154 2.87 -29.15 1.71
CA GLY A 154 2.81 -27.90 0.93
C GLY A 154 1.59 -27.81 0.02
N VAL A 155 0.49 -28.52 0.33
CA VAL A 155 -0.73 -28.50 -0.48
C VAL A 155 -1.31 -27.10 -0.51
N VAL A 156 -1.55 -26.55 -1.70
CA VAL A 156 -2.22 -25.27 -1.91
C VAL A 156 -3.59 -25.56 -2.53
N PRO A 157 -4.71 -25.18 -1.88
CA PRO A 157 -6.03 -25.37 -2.45
C PRO A 157 -6.18 -24.54 -3.72
N ASP A 158 -7.04 -25.00 -4.64
CA ASP A 158 -7.34 -24.26 -5.86
C ASP A 158 -8.03 -22.93 -5.51
N THR A 159 -7.36 -21.82 -5.80
CA THR A 159 -7.86 -20.47 -5.49
C THR A 159 -7.52 -19.53 -6.62
N LYS A 160 -8.55 -18.79 -7.06
CA LYS A 160 -8.47 -17.83 -8.14
C LYS A 160 -8.51 -16.41 -7.61
N PHE A 161 -7.45 -15.65 -7.88
CA PHE A 161 -7.35 -14.24 -7.54
C PHE A 161 -7.64 -13.41 -8.78
N PRO A 162 -8.62 -12.48 -8.74
CA PRO A 162 -8.93 -11.66 -9.90
C PRO A 162 -7.72 -10.80 -10.30
N TYR A 163 -7.06 -10.24 -9.31
CA TYR A 163 -5.88 -9.38 -9.40
C TYR A 163 -5.23 -9.30 -8.01
N TYR A 164 -4.10 -8.60 -7.89
CA TYR A 164 -3.46 -8.34 -6.60
C TYR A 164 -3.30 -6.85 -6.33
N PRO A 165 -3.57 -6.36 -5.11
CA PRO A 165 -3.33 -4.97 -4.74
C PRO A 165 -1.84 -4.65 -4.84
N PHE A 166 -1.47 -3.46 -5.31
CA PHE A 166 -0.07 -3.04 -5.39
C PHE A 166 0.09 -1.53 -5.18
N ILE A 167 1.32 -1.13 -4.86
CA ILE A 167 1.75 0.26 -4.85
C ILE A 167 3.18 0.35 -5.38
N ALA A 168 3.47 1.38 -6.19
CA ALA A 168 4.75 1.58 -6.85
C ALA A 168 5.07 3.07 -7.03
N PHE A 169 6.35 3.38 -7.21
CA PHE A 169 6.85 4.75 -7.25
C PHE A 169 7.72 4.99 -8.48
N SER A 170 7.58 6.16 -9.10
CA SER A 170 8.42 6.57 -10.25
C SER A 170 9.79 7.11 -9.85
N SER A 171 9.97 7.45 -8.57
CA SER A 171 11.24 7.83 -7.96
C SER A 171 11.45 7.09 -6.65
N ILE A 172 12.61 6.47 -6.50
CA ILE A 172 12.97 5.68 -5.32
C ILE A 172 14.32 6.12 -4.72
N GLU A 173 14.49 5.90 -3.42
CA GLU A 173 15.75 6.01 -2.71
C GLU A 173 16.53 4.70 -2.83
N THR A 174 17.81 4.80 -3.18
CA THR A 174 18.72 3.66 -3.39
C THR A 174 19.92 3.69 -2.45
N ASN A 175 20.05 4.73 -1.62
CA ASN A 175 21.03 4.81 -0.56
C ASN A 175 20.38 4.47 0.80
N ILE A 176 20.72 3.30 1.35
CA ILE A 176 20.16 2.80 2.62
C ILE A 176 20.43 3.75 3.79
N ALA A 177 21.53 4.51 3.74
CA ALA A 177 21.86 5.48 4.77
C ALA A 177 20.79 6.58 4.93
N ASN A 178 20.07 6.91 3.85
CA ASN A 178 18.99 7.91 3.88
C ASN A 178 17.70 7.35 4.50
N VAL A 179 17.57 6.03 4.59
CA VAL A 179 16.38 5.32 5.13
C VAL A 179 16.50 5.07 6.63
N ALA A 180 17.69 5.33 7.21
CA ALA A 180 17.96 5.10 8.62
C ALA A 180 16.94 5.85 9.51
N GLY A 181 16.39 5.15 10.49
CA GLY A 181 15.33 5.69 11.34
C GLY A 181 14.50 4.60 12.00
N THR A 182 13.48 5.04 12.74
CA THR A 182 12.51 4.15 13.39
C THR A 182 11.14 4.33 12.75
N TRP A 183 10.52 3.21 12.39
CA TRP A 183 9.33 3.13 11.58
C TRP A 183 8.29 2.24 12.27
N ASN A 184 7.04 2.67 12.24
CA ASN A 184 5.90 1.78 12.42
C ASN A 184 5.68 1.00 11.13
N GLN A 185 5.42 -0.29 11.22
CA GLN A 185 5.13 -1.15 10.08
C GLN A 185 3.74 -1.73 10.26
N LEU A 186 2.89 -1.52 9.25
CA LEU A 186 1.58 -2.18 9.15
C LEU A 186 1.47 -2.90 7.81
N GLY A 187 0.93 -4.11 7.81
CA GLY A 187 0.82 -4.92 6.60
C GLY A 187 0.02 -6.19 6.77
N TYR A 188 0.06 -6.99 5.71
CA TYR A 188 -0.67 -8.23 5.61
C TYR A 188 0.07 -9.21 4.68
N HIS A 189 0.16 -10.46 5.12
CA HIS A 189 0.69 -11.59 4.38
C HIS A 189 -0.34 -12.73 4.29
N GLN A 190 -0.07 -13.70 3.42
CA GLN A 190 -0.81 -14.95 3.31
C GLN A 190 0.13 -16.14 3.17
N VAL A 191 -0.29 -17.30 3.68
CA VAL A 191 0.42 -18.58 3.52
C VAL A 191 -0.42 -19.54 2.67
N PRO A 192 -0.18 -19.64 1.34
CA PRO A 192 -0.97 -20.47 0.43
C PRO A 192 -1.12 -21.93 0.89
N SER A 193 -0.03 -22.56 1.31
CA SER A 193 0.03 -23.96 1.73
C SER A 193 -0.65 -24.26 3.06
N GLN A 194 -1.05 -23.22 3.79
CA GLN A 194 -1.84 -23.30 5.01
C GLN A 194 -3.25 -22.78 4.75
N ASN A 195 -3.81 -23.11 3.57
CA ASN A 195 -5.14 -22.68 3.14
C ASN A 195 -5.28 -21.15 3.08
N PHE A 196 -4.28 -20.50 2.48
CA PHE A 196 -4.19 -19.03 2.38
C PHE A 196 -4.35 -18.32 3.72
N LEU A 197 -3.79 -18.90 4.79
CA LEU A 197 -3.87 -18.36 6.14
C LEU A 197 -3.42 -16.89 6.15
N PRO A 198 -4.32 -15.94 6.48
CA PRO A 198 -3.95 -14.55 6.61
C PRO A 198 -3.03 -14.32 7.81
N ALA A 199 -2.10 -13.39 7.68
CA ALA A 199 -1.22 -12.97 8.76
C ALA A 199 -1.08 -11.45 8.77
N ALA A 200 -1.37 -10.83 9.91
CA ALA A 200 -1.13 -9.41 10.10
C ALA A 200 0.36 -9.14 10.33
N VAL A 201 0.83 -8.00 9.82
CA VAL A 201 2.14 -7.43 10.15
C VAL A 201 1.88 -6.17 10.95
N ASP A 202 2.32 -6.16 12.20
CA ASP A 202 2.24 -5.02 13.10
C ASP A 202 3.52 -4.99 13.93
N ALA A 203 4.44 -4.13 13.55
CA ALA A 203 5.77 -4.11 14.13
C ALA A 203 6.35 -2.70 14.20
N LYS A 204 7.44 -2.58 14.94
CA LYS A 204 8.35 -1.44 14.88
C LYS A 204 9.65 -1.90 14.24
N ILE A 205 10.06 -1.24 13.16
CA ILE A 205 11.35 -1.46 12.52
C ILE A 205 12.30 -0.31 12.88
N THR A 206 13.55 -0.63 13.21
CA THR A 206 14.66 0.33 13.27
C THR A 206 15.69 -0.04 12.21
N ILE A 207 16.02 0.88 11.31
CA ILE A 207 17.01 0.71 10.25
C ILE A 207 18.20 1.60 10.56
N ASN A 208 19.41 1.04 10.50
CA ASN A 208 20.65 1.79 10.65
C ASN A 208 21.23 2.15 9.28
N ALA A 209 22.14 3.13 9.26
CA ALA A 209 22.71 3.64 8.03
C ALA A 209 23.60 2.62 7.26
N ASP A 210 24.03 1.55 7.92
CA ASP A 210 24.78 0.44 7.33
C ASP A 210 23.88 -0.70 6.81
N GLY A 211 22.56 -0.53 6.89
CA GLY A 211 21.56 -1.53 6.49
C GLY A 211 21.31 -2.63 7.53
N SER A 212 22.02 -2.66 8.66
CA SER A 212 21.58 -3.47 9.81
C SER A 212 20.24 -2.93 10.32
N TRP A 213 19.40 -3.82 10.84
CA TRP A 213 18.05 -3.45 11.23
C TRP A 213 17.51 -4.33 12.35
N THR A 214 16.40 -3.93 12.96
CA THR A 214 15.72 -4.70 14.00
C THR A 214 14.22 -4.50 13.86
N GLU A 215 13.47 -5.58 13.88
CA GLU A 215 12.01 -5.64 13.92
C GLU A 215 11.58 -6.07 15.32
N CYS A 216 10.67 -5.29 15.92
CA CYS A 216 9.99 -5.62 17.16
C CYS A 216 8.51 -5.91 16.85
N ASP A 217 8.16 -7.19 16.82
CA ASP A 217 6.84 -7.67 16.42
C ASP A 217 5.81 -7.54 17.54
N ASN A 218 4.60 -7.05 17.21
CA ASN A 218 3.43 -7.12 18.07
C ASN A 218 2.57 -8.35 17.76
N THR A 219 2.75 -8.97 16.59
CA THR A 219 1.94 -10.09 16.08
C THR A 219 2.82 -11.27 15.63
N GLY A 220 2.18 -12.35 15.20
CA GLY A 220 2.86 -13.49 14.60
C GLY A 220 3.73 -14.32 15.55
N VAL A 221 4.54 -15.20 14.96
CA VAL A 221 5.43 -16.14 15.68
C VAL A 221 6.50 -15.46 16.54
N ASN A 222 6.73 -14.16 16.31
CA ASN A 222 7.73 -13.35 16.99
C ASN A 222 7.12 -12.31 17.93
N ALA A 223 5.80 -12.31 18.14
CA ALA A 223 5.13 -11.35 19.01
C ALA A 223 5.88 -11.16 20.35
N GLY A 224 6.19 -9.91 20.67
CA GLY A 224 6.92 -9.50 21.87
C GLY A 224 8.45 -9.64 21.80
N LYS A 225 9.02 -10.00 20.64
CA LYS A 225 10.47 -10.11 20.43
C LYS A 225 10.97 -8.98 19.54
N CYS A 226 12.20 -8.54 19.81
CA CYS A 226 12.96 -7.66 18.93
C CYS A 226 14.17 -8.44 18.39
N GLN A 227 14.30 -8.54 17.08
CA GLN A 227 15.38 -9.28 16.41
C GLN A 227 15.63 -8.71 15.01
N GLN A 228 16.67 -9.18 14.33
CA GLN A 228 16.83 -8.94 12.90
C GLN A 228 16.36 -10.18 12.15
N PRO A 229 15.11 -10.23 11.66
CA PRO A 229 14.57 -11.43 11.02
C PRO A 229 15.09 -11.59 9.58
N GLY A 230 16.40 -11.59 9.34
CA GLY A 230 17.02 -11.71 8.03
C GLY A 230 18.45 -11.18 8.00
N THR A 231 19.07 -11.13 6.82
CA THR A 231 20.36 -10.46 6.64
C THR A 231 20.20 -8.93 6.64
N ASN A 232 21.30 -8.18 6.62
CA ASN A 232 21.24 -6.73 6.48
C ASN A 232 20.54 -6.34 5.18
N LEU A 233 19.82 -5.21 5.19
CA LEU A 233 19.26 -4.61 3.99
C LEU A 233 20.40 -4.12 3.11
N THR A 234 20.51 -4.68 1.91
CA THR A 234 21.51 -4.30 0.91
C THR A 234 20.84 -4.01 -0.41
N GLN A 235 21.47 -3.25 -1.31
CA GLN A 235 20.85 -2.97 -2.60
C GLN A 235 20.70 -4.28 -3.40
N SER A 236 19.49 -4.56 -3.88
CA SER A 236 19.21 -5.76 -4.68
C SER A 236 20.03 -5.76 -5.98
N ALA A 237 20.54 -6.93 -6.35
CA ALA A 237 21.31 -7.13 -7.58
C ALA A 237 20.43 -7.22 -8.85
N ASP A 238 19.11 -7.29 -8.70
CA ASP A 238 18.13 -7.44 -9.79
C ASP A 238 17.90 -6.16 -10.64
N GLY A 239 18.49 -5.04 -10.24
CA GLY A 239 18.32 -3.75 -10.92
C GLY A 239 16.95 -3.10 -10.72
N SER A 240 16.15 -3.53 -9.74
CA SER A 240 14.94 -2.85 -9.27
C SER A 240 15.24 -1.55 -8.54
N GLY A 241 16.39 -1.48 -7.86
CA GLY A 241 16.71 -0.42 -6.92
C GLY A 241 16.09 -0.60 -5.53
N ALA A 242 15.39 -1.71 -5.27
CA ALA A 242 14.96 -2.08 -3.93
C ALA A 242 16.15 -2.49 -3.04
N PHE A 243 15.95 -2.47 -1.73
CA PHE A 243 16.84 -3.14 -0.78
C PHE A 243 16.35 -4.56 -0.51
N GLU A 244 17.24 -5.52 -0.44
CA GLU A 244 16.99 -6.93 -0.23
C GLU A 244 17.52 -7.37 1.14
N THR A 245 16.77 -8.24 1.80
CA THR A 245 17.19 -9.04 2.95
C THR A 245 16.87 -10.51 2.69
N ASP A 246 17.87 -11.37 2.84
CA ASP A 246 17.74 -12.82 2.67
C ASP A 246 17.29 -13.47 3.98
N HIS A 247 16.69 -14.65 3.87
CA HIS A 247 16.20 -15.44 5.00
C HIS A 247 15.19 -14.66 5.84
N PHE A 248 14.42 -13.79 5.18
CA PHE A 248 13.43 -12.96 5.84
C PHE A 248 12.46 -13.88 6.58
N GLN A 249 12.20 -13.63 7.86
CA GLN A 249 11.25 -14.43 8.62
C GLN A 249 9.83 -13.88 8.45
N GLY A 250 8.87 -14.76 8.23
CA GLY A 250 7.45 -14.40 8.21
C GLY A 250 6.82 -14.27 9.59
N GLN A 251 5.54 -13.91 9.59
CA GLN A 251 4.66 -13.81 10.75
C GLN A 251 4.06 -15.17 11.14
N VAL A 252 4.08 -16.15 10.24
CA VAL A 252 3.60 -17.52 10.43
C VAL A 252 4.77 -18.48 10.34
N LYS A 253 4.66 -19.62 11.05
CA LYS A 253 5.64 -20.68 10.93
C LYS A 253 5.59 -21.29 9.51
N PRO A 254 6.73 -21.38 8.80
CA PRO A 254 6.77 -22.02 7.48
C PRO A 254 6.26 -23.46 7.52
N THR A 255 5.61 -23.89 6.44
CA THR A 255 5.07 -25.25 6.31
C THR A 255 6.18 -26.29 6.27
N LEU A 256 7.29 -25.97 5.58
CA LEU A 256 8.47 -26.82 5.56
C LEU A 256 9.74 -25.99 5.36
N VAL A 257 10.56 -25.89 6.41
CA VAL A 257 11.92 -25.35 6.35
C VAL A 257 12.82 -26.25 7.22
N THR A 258 13.98 -26.64 6.71
CA THR A 258 14.89 -27.58 7.38
C THR A 258 16.07 -26.92 8.09
N THR A 259 16.51 -25.76 7.60
CA THR A 259 17.72 -25.08 8.10
C THR A 259 17.42 -23.64 8.47
N GLN A 260 17.08 -22.82 7.48
CA GLN A 260 16.83 -21.39 7.59
C GLN A 260 15.68 -20.99 6.66
N ASN A 261 14.99 -19.89 6.99
CA ASN A 261 13.92 -19.35 6.14
C ASN A 261 14.43 -19.15 4.71
N ALA A 262 13.57 -19.42 3.73
CA ALA A 262 13.94 -19.36 2.31
C ALA A 262 13.44 -18.09 1.63
N ALA A 263 12.41 -17.46 2.19
CA ALA A 263 11.84 -16.23 1.65
C ALA A 263 12.80 -15.04 1.74
N LYS A 264 12.49 -14.03 0.93
CA LYS A 264 13.22 -12.77 0.83
C LYS A 264 12.34 -11.59 1.18
N GLY A 265 12.95 -10.53 1.69
CA GLY A 265 12.30 -9.23 1.88
C GLY A 265 12.84 -8.22 0.88
N PHE A 266 11.96 -7.48 0.22
CA PHE A 266 12.31 -6.40 -0.70
C PHE A 266 11.69 -5.09 -0.22
N MET A 267 12.52 -4.13 0.18
CA MET A 267 12.10 -2.80 0.60
C MET A 267 12.26 -1.80 -0.55
N ILE A 268 11.13 -1.35 -1.10
CA ILE A 268 11.07 -0.27 -2.08
C ILE A 268 10.84 1.03 -1.33
N VAL A 269 11.72 2.02 -1.51
CA VAL A 269 11.60 3.30 -0.79
C VAL A 269 11.20 4.41 -1.77
N GLY A 270 9.90 4.69 -1.88
CA GLY A 270 9.38 5.76 -2.71
C GLY A 270 9.78 7.14 -2.22
N LYS A 271 9.92 8.10 -3.15
CA LYS A 271 10.09 9.53 -2.84
C LYS A 271 8.83 10.28 -3.21
N LEU A 272 8.01 10.64 -2.22
CA LEU A 272 6.74 11.33 -2.42
C LEU A 272 6.63 12.54 -1.50
N ARG A 273 6.20 13.68 -2.06
CA ARG A 273 5.97 14.93 -1.30
C ARG A 273 7.14 15.33 -0.39
N GLY A 274 8.37 15.09 -0.86
CA GLY A 274 9.61 15.37 -0.13
C GLY A 274 9.91 14.41 1.03
N GLN A 275 9.20 13.28 1.13
CA GLN A 275 9.36 12.27 2.17
C GLN A 275 9.68 10.90 1.57
N LEU A 276 10.25 10.03 2.40
CA LEU A 276 10.49 8.62 2.06
C LEU A 276 9.29 7.78 2.45
N VAL A 277 8.86 6.91 1.54
CA VAL A 277 7.75 5.97 1.74
C VAL A 277 8.26 4.54 1.52
N PRO A 278 8.77 3.87 2.57
CA PRO A 278 9.21 2.50 2.46
C PRO A 278 8.02 1.53 2.43
N VAL A 279 8.06 0.61 1.46
CA VAL A 279 7.14 -0.51 1.29
C VAL A 279 7.97 -1.78 1.32
N LEU A 280 7.70 -2.66 2.28
CA LEU A 280 8.39 -3.94 2.43
C LEU A 280 7.51 -5.07 1.92
N VAL A 281 8.02 -5.79 0.93
CA VAL A 281 7.38 -6.93 0.29
C VAL A 281 8.07 -8.19 0.77
N ARG A 282 7.29 -9.18 1.22
CA ARG A 282 7.78 -10.52 1.49
C ARG A 282 7.49 -11.42 0.30
N THR A 283 8.53 -12.01 -0.27
CA THR A 283 8.42 -12.98 -1.36
C THR A 283 8.72 -14.38 -0.82
N GLY A 284 7.68 -15.22 -0.72
CA GLY A 284 7.79 -16.61 -0.30
C GLY A 284 8.50 -17.50 -1.32
N VAL A 285 8.90 -18.70 -0.88
CA VAL A 285 9.59 -19.70 -1.70
C VAL A 285 9.00 -21.09 -1.46
N ALA A 286 8.67 -21.77 -2.55
CA ALA A 286 8.29 -23.18 -2.56
C ALA A 286 9.07 -23.94 -3.63
N TYR A 287 9.76 -25.00 -3.22
CA TYR A 287 10.53 -25.86 -4.13
C TYR A 287 10.38 -27.32 -3.69
N PRO A 288 9.69 -28.18 -4.46
CA PRO A 288 9.31 -29.52 -4.03
C PRO A 288 10.42 -30.57 -4.20
N GLN A 289 11.50 -30.25 -4.92
CA GLN A 289 12.59 -31.18 -5.20
C GLN A 289 13.71 -31.09 -4.17
N VAL A 290 14.47 -32.18 -4.03
CA VAL A 290 15.77 -32.18 -3.36
C VAL A 290 16.78 -31.50 -4.28
N GLY A 291 17.40 -30.42 -3.81
CA GLY A 291 18.38 -29.66 -4.59
C GLY A 291 18.25 -28.17 -4.36
N VAL A 292 18.93 -27.38 -5.19
CA VAL A 292 18.87 -25.91 -5.16
C VAL A 292 17.86 -25.43 -6.19
N ASP A 293 16.88 -24.64 -5.76
CA ASP A 293 15.96 -23.95 -6.65
C ASP A 293 16.73 -22.96 -7.53
N PRO A 294 16.69 -23.08 -8.86
CA PRO A 294 17.38 -22.17 -9.75
C PRO A 294 16.86 -20.73 -9.71
N GLN A 295 15.65 -20.46 -9.20
CA GLN A 295 15.09 -19.10 -9.15
C GLN A 295 15.38 -18.36 -7.84
N SER A 296 15.23 -19.04 -6.70
CA SER A 296 15.46 -18.43 -5.37
C SER A 296 16.84 -18.74 -4.76
N GLY A 297 17.51 -19.81 -5.21
CA GLY A 297 18.72 -20.33 -4.56
C GLY A 297 18.45 -21.11 -3.28
N ALA A 298 17.19 -21.29 -2.87
CA ALA A 298 16.83 -22.07 -1.70
C ALA A 298 17.12 -23.57 -1.89
N THR A 299 17.50 -24.27 -0.83
CA THR A 299 17.70 -25.73 -0.87
C THR A 299 16.44 -26.45 -0.41
N GLY A 300 15.83 -27.22 -1.30
CA GLY A 300 14.60 -27.95 -1.03
C GLY A 300 14.77 -29.41 -0.61
N PRO A 301 13.65 -30.09 -0.29
CA PRO A 301 12.28 -29.57 -0.37
C PRO A 301 12.00 -28.48 0.66
N VAL A 302 11.31 -27.41 0.24
CA VAL A 302 10.99 -26.23 1.07
C VAL A 302 9.60 -25.67 0.71
N ALA A 303 8.89 -25.19 1.72
CA ALA A 303 7.62 -24.48 1.64
C ALA A 303 7.60 -23.38 2.72
N ASP A 304 8.25 -22.26 2.40
CA ASP A 304 8.22 -20.99 3.12
C ASP A 304 7.49 -19.98 2.24
N ASP A 305 6.23 -20.28 1.96
CA ASP A 305 5.42 -19.63 0.94
C ASP A 305 4.62 -18.43 1.47
N GLU A 306 4.89 -17.99 2.70
CA GLU A 306 4.33 -16.76 3.22
C GLU A 306 4.77 -15.56 2.37
N SER A 307 3.80 -14.84 1.82
CA SER A 307 4.03 -13.70 0.92
C SER A 307 3.10 -12.54 1.25
N GLY A 308 3.53 -11.31 1.01
CA GLY A 308 2.66 -10.15 1.10
C GLY A 308 3.38 -8.81 1.19
N ILE A 309 2.68 -7.81 1.73
CA ILE A 309 3.10 -6.42 1.69
C ILE A 309 2.88 -5.71 3.02
N SER A 310 3.77 -4.77 3.33
CA SER A 310 3.65 -3.85 4.46
C SER A 310 4.18 -2.47 4.12
N VAL A 311 3.67 -1.46 4.80
CA VAL A 311 4.08 -0.06 4.63
C VAL A 311 4.70 0.42 5.93
N LEU A 312 5.83 1.11 5.81
CA LEU A 312 6.54 1.73 6.92
C LEU A 312 6.20 3.22 6.99
N ALA A 313 5.85 3.70 8.18
CA ALA A 313 5.62 5.11 8.46
C ALA A 313 6.53 5.59 9.59
N PRO A 314 7.06 6.83 9.55
CA PRO A 314 7.94 7.32 10.60
C PRO A 314 7.28 7.25 11.99
N GLN A 315 8.04 6.92 13.04
CA GLN A 315 7.58 7.06 14.42
C GLN A 315 7.59 8.52 14.89
N THR A 316 6.83 9.37 14.20
CA THR A 316 6.66 10.79 14.49
C THR A 316 5.19 11.06 14.74
N ALA A 317 4.88 11.85 15.79
CA ALA A 317 3.51 12.13 16.15
C ALA A 317 2.75 12.83 15.01
N ILE A 318 1.56 12.33 14.70
CA ILE A 318 0.68 12.85 13.65
C ILE A 318 -0.26 13.87 14.26
N ALA A 319 -0.28 15.09 13.71
CA ALA A 319 -1.23 16.10 14.16
C ALA A 319 -2.61 15.85 13.54
N GLN A 320 -3.67 16.02 14.32
CA GLN A 320 -5.04 15.99 13.81
C GLN A 320 -5.20 17.00 12.65
N GLY A 321 -5.89 16.60 11.59
CA GLY A 321 -6.12 17.44 10.41
C GLY A 321 -4.93 17.55 9.46
N SER A 322 -3.74 17.04 9.82
CA SER A 322 -2.56 17.17 8.96
C SER A 322 -2.54 16.20 7.78
N GLN A 323 -3.44 15.21 7.78
CA GLN A 323 -3.54 14.16 6.76
C GLN A 323 -4.90 14.17 6.05
N ASP A 324 -5.74 15.18 6.32
CA ASP A 324 -7.08 15.30 5.73
C ASP A 324 -7.01 15.27 4.21
N GLY A 325 -7.99 14.61 3.61
CA GLY A 325 -8.10 14.43 2.17
C GLY A 325 -8.65 13.06 1.79
N GLU A 326 -8.59 12.78 0.50
CA GLU A 326 -9.02 11.53 -0.10
C GLU A 326 -7.83 10.71 -0.55
N TYR A 327 -7.88 9.41 -0.29
CA TYR A 327 -6.88 8.44 -0.71
C TYR A 327 -7.54 7.30 -1.45
N ILE A 328 -6.88 6.74 -2.46
CA ILE A 328 -7.37 5.57 -3.19
C ILE A 328 -6.47 4.36 -2.94
N SER A 329 -7.10 3.20 -2.76
CA SER A 329 -6.44 1.96 -2.37
C SER A 329 -7.18 0.75 -2.93
N VAL A 330 -6.54 -0.41 -2.78
CA VAL A 330 -7.17 -1.72 -2.94
C VAL A 330 -6.87 -2.51 -1.67
N ASP A 331 -7.89 -3.04 -1.03
CA ASP A 331 -7.75 -3.71 0.25
C ASP A 331 -7.40 -5.21 0.12
N SER A 332 -7.15 -5.86 1.26
CA SER A 332 -6.84 -7.29 1.35
C SER A 332 -8.00 -8.21 0.95
N GLN A 333 -9.19 -7.66 0.70
CA GLN A 333 -10.35 -8.36 0.15
C GLN A 333 -10.51 -8.12 -1.36
N PHE A 334 -9.52 -7.47 -1.97
CA PHE A 334 -9.46 -7.11 -3.38
C PHE A 334 -10.53 -6.08 -3.78
N ASP A 335 -11.04 -5.27 -2.86
CA ASP A 335 -11.99 -4.20 -3.17
C ASP A 335 -11.27 -2.86 -3.31
N TYR A 336 -11.68 -2.06 -4.30
CA TYR A 336 -11.24 -0.68 -4.40
C TYR A 336 -11.85 0.13 -3.27
N ARG A 337 -11.03 0.93 -2.58
CA ARG A 337 -11.47 1.79 -1.48
C ARG A 337 -10.98 3.21 -1.65
N THR A 338 -11.88 4.16 -1.47
CA THR A 338 -11.53 5.54 -1.13
C THR A 338 -11.58 5.70 0.37
N LEU A 339 -10.49 6.16 0.98
CA LEU A 339 -10.49 6.70 2.34
C LEU A 339 -10.76 8.20 2.25
N ALA A 340 -11.93 8.64 2.71
CA ALA A 340 -12.22 10.05 2.93
C ALA A 340 -11.92 10.39 4.39
N LEU A 341 -10.91 11.23 4.65
CA LEU A 341 -10.40 11.57 5.98
C LEU A 341 -10.61 13.05 6.28
N ALA A 342 -11.24 13.36 7.42
CA ALA A 342 -11.43 14.72 7.91
C ALA A 342 -11.37 14.77 9.44
N GLY A 343 -10.38 15.48 9.99
CA GLY A 343 -10.23 15.68 11.43
C GLY A 343 -10.06 14.37 12.19
N THR A 344 -11.08 13.97 12.95
CA THR A 344 -11.08 12.72 13.76
C THR A 344 -11.96 11.64 13.16
N GLN A 345 -12.38 11.77 11.89
CA GLN A 345 -13.27 10.82 11.25
C GLN A 345 -12.71 10.41 9.90
N ALA A 346 -12.86 9.13 9.58
CA ALA A 346 -12.60 8.63 8.25
C ALA A 346 -13.70 7.70 7.79
N THR A 347 -13.87 7.58 6.47
CA THR A 347 -14.81 6.62 5.89
C THR A 347 -14.16 5.91 4.72
N LEU A 348 -14.20 4.58 4.74
CA LEU A 348 -13.84 3.73 3.60
C LEU A 348 -15.09 3.50 2.73
N LEU A 349 -14.99 3.86 1.46
CA LEU A 349 -16.08 3.85 0.48
C LEU A 349 -15.64 3.11 -0.79
N ASP A 350 -16.59 2.57 -1.55
CA ASP A 350 -16.33 2.13 -2.93
C ASP A 350 -16.22 3.37 -3.84
N PRO A 351 -15.06 3.63 -4.48
CA PRO A 351 -14.89 4.79 -5.36
C PRO A 351 -15.83 4.79 -6.57
N PHE A 352 -16.26 3.62 -7.05
CA PHE A 352 -17.12 3.48 -8.24
C PHE A 352 -18.61 3.46 -7.89
N ASN A 353 -18.94 3.29 -6.60
CA ASN A 353 -20.30 3.22 -6.10
C ASN A 353 -20.47 4.09 -4.84
N ALA A 354 -19.93 5.32 -4.87
CA ALA A 354 -19.93 6.22 -3.71
C ALA A 354 -21.33 6.53 -3.13
N SER A 355 -22.40 6.33 -3.92
CA SER A 355 -23.79 6.47 -3.47
C SER A 355 -24.27 5.33 -2.55
N GLN A 356 -23.52 4.23 -2.45
CA GLN A 356 -23.82 3.10 -1.56
C GLN A 356 -23.29 3.32 -0.14
N ALA A 357 -23.65 4.46 0.46
CA ALA A 357 -23.18 4.88 1.78
C ALA A 357 -23.48 3.86 2.91
N SER A 358 -24.48 2.98 2.75
CA SER A 358 -24.78 1.92 3.71
C SER A 358 -23.73 0.80 3.78
N LEU A 359 -22.86 0.70 2.77
CA LEU A 359 -21.74 -0.26 2.73
C LEU A 359 -20.41 0.39 3.13
N ALA A 360 -20.45 1.68 3.48
CA ALA A 360 -19.30 2.42 3.94
C ALA A 360 -18.85 1.93 5.31
N THR A 361 -17.53 1.88 5.54
CA THR A 361 -16.98 1.64 6.87
C THR A 361 -16.54 2.97 7.47
N ALA A 362 -17.33 3.47 8.41
CA ALA A 362 -17.03 4.71 9.13
C ALA A 362 -16.16 4.43 10.36
N LEU A 363 -15.14 5.26 10.56
CA LEU A 363 -14.12 5.13 11.60
C LEU A 363 -14.01 6.43 12.41
N ASP A 364 -13.93 6.29 13.73
CA ASP A 364 -13.47 7.34 14.64
C ASP A 364 -11.96 7.17 14.87
N LEU A 365 -11.22 8.28 14.81
CA LEU A 365 -9.76 8.33 14.93
C LEU A 365 -9.35 9.00 16.23
N ASP A 366 -8.41 8.38 16.93
CA ASP A 366 -7.80 8.91 18.15
C ASP A 366 -6.31 9.20 17.93
N TYR A 367 -5.98 10.49 18.02
CA TYR A 367 -4.63 11.04 17.81
C TYR A 367 -3.81 11.14 19.10
N THR A 368 -4.30 10.67 20.25
CA THR A 368 -3.58 10.73 21.54
C THR A 368 -2.29 9.89 21.58
N GLN A 369 -2.10 8.98 20.61
CA GLN A 369 -0.83 8.32 20.25
C GLN A 369 0.02 7.85 21.44
N SER A 370 -0.29 6.65 21.95
CA SER A 370 0.60 5.93 22.88
C SER A 370 1.91 5.50 22.22
N VAL A 371 1.88 5.27 20.90
CA VAL A 371 3.04 5.07 20.03
C VAL A 371 3.03 6.19 18.98
N PRO A 372 4.08 7.03 18.90
CA PRO A 372 4.16 8.09 17.88
C PRO A 372 4.00 7.52 16.47
N GLY A 373 3.17 8.16 15.65
CA GLY A 373 2.92 7.74 14.27
C GLY A 373 1.77 6.73 14.11
N ILE A 374 1.18 6.24 15.20
CA ILE A 374 0.02 5.33 15.17
C ILE A 374 -1.25 6.06 15.62
N VAL A 375 -2.16 6.31 14.67
CA VAL A 375 -3.52 6.76 14.99
C VAL A 375 -4.37 5.52 15.23
N THR A 376 -4.94 5.39 16.42
CA THR A 376 -5.85 4.27 16.71
C THR A 376 -7.22 4.56 16.16
N THR A 377 -7.90 3.53 15.66
CA THR A 377 -9.22 3.67 15.04
C THR A 377 -10.24 2.73 15.66
N THR A 378 -11.48 3.20 15.76
CA THR A 378 -12.65 2.40 16.16
C THR A 378 -13.74 2.51 15.11
N HIS A 379 -14.45 1.43 14.83
CA HIS A 379 -15.66 1.48 14.00
C HIS A 379 -16.72 2.36 14.66
N VAL A 380 -17.34 3.25 13.88
CA VAL A 380 -18.45 4.07 14.36
C VAL A 380 -19.59 3.16 14.83
N GLY A 381 -20.12 3.43 16.03
CA GLY A 381 -21.15 2.59 16.65
C GLY A 381 -20.60 1.38 17.43
N ALA A 382 -19.27 1.23 17.55
CA ALA A 382 -18.68 0.34 18.53
C ALA A 382 -19.14 0.72 19.95
N SER A 383 -19.32 -0.28 20.82
CA SER A 383 -19.79 -0.05 22.19
C SER A 383 -18.80 0.85 22.94
N THR A 384 -19.30 1.81 23.71
CA THR A 384 -18.46 2.71 24.52
C THR A 384 -17.52 1.91 25.42
N GLY A 385 -16.22 2.23 25.39
CA GLY A 385 -15.20 1.51 26.17
C GLY A 385 -14.59 0.28 25.47
N THR A 386 -14.98 -0.01 24.23
CA THR A 386 -14.29 -1.02 23.41
C THR A 386 -12.87 -0.57 23.12
N THR A 387 -11.89 -1.45 23.37
CA THR A 387 -10.49 -1.19 23.03
C THR A 387 -10.35 -1.03 21.52
N PRO A 388 -9.72 0.06 21.03
CA PRO A 388 -9.42 0.21 19.61
C PRO A 388 -8.59 -0.95 19.08
N THR A 389 -9.06 -1.57 18.00
CA THR A 389 -8.40 -2.71 17.33
C THR A 389 -7.75 -2.31 16.00
N GLY A 390 -8.09 -1.14 15.47
CA GLY A 390 -7.51 -0.64 14.23
C GLY A 390 -6.36 0.33 14.47
N LYS A 391 -5.39 0.30 13.55
CA LYS A 391 -4.22 1.18 13.52
C LYS A 391 -4.09 1.79 12.14
N MET A 392 -3.87 3.10 12.10
CA MET A 392 -3.63 3.84 10.88
C MET A 392 -2.31 4.60 10.96
N THR A 393 -1.54 4.58 9.87
CA THR A 393 -0.30 5.34 9.75
C THR A 393 -0.24 6.11 8.44
N PHE A 394 0.63 7.12 8.38
CA PHE A 394 0.76 8.02 7.25
C PHE A 394 2.23 8.31 6.95
N THR A 395 2.60 8.33 5.67
CA THR A 395 3.95 8.68 5.23
C THR A 395 3.92 9.23 3.80
N GLY A 396 4.45 10.43 3.57
CA GLY A 396 4.59 10.99 2.21
C GLY A 396 3.31 11.06 1.36
N GLY A 397 2.12 11.11 1.97
CA GLY A 397 0.83 11.04 1.25
C GLY A 397 0.35 9.63 0.94
N VAL A 398 0.96 8.59 1.52
CA VAL A 398 0.45 7.22 1.58
C VAL A 398 -0.09 6.97 2.98
N PHE A 399 -1.22 6.27 3.06
CA PHE A 399 -1.76 5.76 4.31
C PHE A 399 -1.67 4.23 4.32
N SER A 400 -1.63 3.66 5.52
CA SER A 400 -1.90 2.24 5.74
C SER A 400 -2.85 2.08 6.92
N PHE A 401 -3.76 1.12 6.80
CA PHE A 401 -4.76 0.82 7.80
C PHE A 401 -4.80 -0.69 8.02
N LEU A 402 -4.59 -1.10 9.27
CA LEU A 402 -4.71 -2.49 9.72
C LEU A 402 -5.82 -2.56 10.77
N ASP A 403 -6.83 -3.39 10.52
CA ASP A 403 -7.91 -3.66 11.46
C ASP A 403 -7.85 -5.10 11.95
N MET A 404 -7.63 -5.22 13.26
CA MET A 404 -7.51 -6.48 13.99
C MET A 404 -8.80 -6.88 14.72
N THR A 405 -9.95 -6.27 14.40
CA THR A 405 -11.25 -6.61 14.99
C THR A 405 -11.54 -8.12 14.88
N ASN A 406 -11.14 -8.74 13.77
CA ASN A 406 -11.08 -10.19 13.63
C ASN A 406 -9.63 -10.62 13.40
N ALA A 407 -8.94 -11.03 14.47
CA ALA A 407 -7.54 -11.45 14.40
C ALA A 407 -7.29 -12.68 13.50
N SER A 408 -8.30 -13.52 13.26
CA SER A 408 -8.19 -14.67 12.34
C SER A 408 -8.39 -14.28 10.87
N SER A 409 -8.83 -13.06 10.60
CA SER A 409 -9.08 -12.51 9.26
C SER A 409 -8.78 -11.01 9.27
N PRO A 410 -7.52 -10.62 9.53
CA PRO A 410 -7.13 -9.22 9.60
C PRO A 410 -7.45 -8.50 8.28
N TYR A 411 -7.97 -7.28 8.41
CA TYR A 411 -8.23 -6.42 7.26
C TYR A 411 -7.08 -5.44 7.10
N PHE A 412 -6.58 -5.29 5.87
CA PHE A 412 -5.51 -4.35 5.57
C PHE A 412 -5.82 -3.59 4.30
N THR A 413 -5.50 -2.31 4.28
CA THR A 413 -5.47 -1.51 3.05
C THR A 413 -4.37 -0.46 3.15
N ALA A 414 -3.77 -0.15 2.00
CA ALA A 414 -2.85 0.95 1.86
C ALA A 414 -3.09 1.65 0.52
N GLY A 415 -2.95 2.96 0.52
CA GLY A 415 -3.28 3.77 -0.65
C GLY A 415 -2.61 5.11 -0.64
N ALA A 416 -2.76 5.83 -1.74
CA ALA A 416 -2.10 7.10 -1.95
C ALA A 416 -3.11 8.25 -2.07
N PHE A 417 -2.68 9.42 -1.65
CA PHE A 417 -3.44 10.66 -1.67
C PHE A 417 -3.82 11.02 -3.11
N VAL A 418 -5.08 11.43 -3.29
CA VAL A 418 -5.62 11.85 -4.59
C VAL A 418 -6.30 13.21 -4.54
N GLN A 419 -6.82 13.68 -3.39
CA GLN A 419 -7.50 14.98 -3.36
C GLN A 419 -7.51 15.65 -1.99
#